data_AF-A0A2N5DTW5-F1
#
_entry.id   AF-A0A2N5DTW5-F1
#
_cell.length_a   1.000
_cell.length_b   1.000
_cell.length_c   1.000
_cell.angle_alpha   90.00
_cell.angle_beta   90.00
_cell.angle_gamma   90.00
#
_symmetry.space_group_name_H-M   'P 1'
#
loop_
_entity.id
_entity.type
_entity.pdbx_description
1 polymer ?
#
loop_
_entity_poly.entity_id
_entity_poly.type
_entity_poly.pdbx_seq_one_letter_code
_entity_poly.pdbx_strand_id
1 'polypeptide(L)'
;MQAALEAHFSRKPRLTPPLKRWEEDLPESQKEQAVPGQLIRVTEINKIWMEIPRYENIMWGGAWVGFISTLIPAFIAFYMSVNLIFLPGFHYSDIYDLFFLMTLWIGGLLILSICFFNLKMALLVPRDQPIRFNRKRQKVYLFDYQRKWNPWAKWPATVKVFDWADIHGEISYEVDRYDQGFRLYCAVCKPGTTEVIERFILSRALSHPEPQRRLWSHCCQYMQHKPVVADPLYPGRPDSWKPRKSMHWPEEIDRESTTAPEA
;
A
#
# COMPACT_ATOMS: atom_id res chain seq x y z
N MET A 1 -5.84 -3.12 -38.50
CA MET A 1 -6.05 -2.13 -37.43
C MET A 1 -7.45 -2.23 -36.82
N GLN A 2 -8.51 -2.18 -37.63
CA GLN A 2 -9.91 -2.36 -37.20
C GLN A 2 -10.16 -3.60 -36.33
N ALA A 3 -9.74 -4.78 -36.80
CA ALA A 3 -9.91 -6.04 -36.09
C ALA A 3 -9.20 -6.09 -34.71
N ALA A 4 -8.06 -5.41 -34.57
CA ALA A 4 -7.33 -5.34 -33.30
C ALA A 4 -8.02 -4.41 -32.30
N LEU A 5 -8.62 -3.32 -32.78
CA LEU A 5 -9.46 -2.43 -32.00
C LEU A 5 -10.75 -3.12 -31.55
N GLU A 6 -11.43 -3.82 -32.46
CA GLU A 6 -12.63 -4.61 -32.14
C GLU A 6 -12.31 -5.73 -31.14
N ALA A 7 -11.19 -6.42 -31.31
CA ALA A 7 -10.70 -7.42 -30.35
C ALA A 7 -10.28 -6.82 -29.00
N HIS A 8 -9.98 -5.52 -28.92
CA HIS A 8 -9.67 -4.83 -27.67
C HIS A 8 -10.97 -4.42 -26.94
N PHE A 9 -11.93 -3.84 -27.66
CA PHE A 9 -13.22 -3.41 -27.06
C PHE A 9 -14.18 -4.55 -26.74
N SER A 10 -14.02 -5.71 -27.37
CA SER A 10 -14.82 -6.90 -27.07
C SER A 10 -14.32 -7.68 -25.85
N ARG A 11 -13.15 -7.34 -25.30
CA ARG A 11 -12.60 -8.01 -24.12
C ARG A 11 -13.53 -7.82 -22.93
N LYS A 12 -13.72 -8.89 -22.17
CA LYS A 12 -14.48 -8.86 -20.92
C LYS A 12 -13.61 -9.40 -19.79
N PRO A 13 -13.73 -8.81 -18.60
CA PRO A 13 -13.09 -9.35 -17.40
C PRO A 13 -13.67 -10.74 -17.12
N ARG A 14 -12.77 -11.68 -16.82
CA ARG A 14 -13.08 -13.05 -16.42
C ARG A 14 -13.47 -13.12 -14.94
N LEU A 15 -12.94 -12.22 -14.12
CA LEU A 15 -13.13 -12.21 -12.67
C LEU A 15 -14.35 -11.36 -12.27
N THR A 16 -15.01 -11.77 -11.18
CA THR A 16 -16.24 -11.14 -10.67
C THR A 16 -16.09 -10.77 -9.19
N PRO A 17 -16.45 -9.56 -8.75
CA PRO A 17 -16.84 -8.40 -9.56
C PRO A 17 -15.65 -7.88 -10.39
N PRO A 18 -15.90 -7.23 -11.54
CA PRO A 18 -14.84 -6.72 -12.40
C PRO A 18 -14.03 -5.61 -11.72
N LEU A 19 -12.74 -5.55 -12.03
CA LEU A 19 -11.87 -4.46 -11.56
C LEU A 19 -12.28 -3.12 -12.19
N LYS A 20 -12.25 -2.05 -11.41
CA LYS A 20 -12.52 -0.70 -11.92
C LYS A 20 -11.45 -0.31 -12.94
N ARG A 21 -11.86 0.15 -14.12
CA ARG A 21 -10.96 0.47 -15.25
C ARG A 21 -10.03 -0.70 -15.60
N TRP A 22 -10.60 -1.89 -15.58
CA TRP A 22 -9.94 -3.10 -16.04
C TRP A 22 -9.48 -2.93 -17.49
N GLU A 23 -8.26 -3.38 -17.76
CA GLU A 23 -7.65 -3.38 -19.09
C GLU A 23 -7.43 -4.81 -19.61
N GLU A 24 -6.97 -5.70 -18.73
CA GLU A 24 -6.58 -7.06 -19.12
C GLU A 24 -6.49 -8.01 -17.92
N ASP A 25 -6.97 -9.23 -18.11
CA ASP A 25 -6.64 -10.37 -17.24
C ASP A 25 -5.35 -11.02 -17.72
N LEU A 26 -4.42 -11.23 -16.80
CA LEU A 26 -3.16 -11.88 -17.11
C LEU A 26 -3.31 -13.41 -17.15
N PRO A 27 -2.37 -14.11 -17.81
CA PRO A 27 -2.37 -15.57 -17.87
C PRO A 27 -2.42 -16.18 -16.47
N GLU A 28 -3.13 -17.31 -16.33
CA GLU A 28 -3.20 -18.03 -15.06
C GLU A 28 -1.81 -18.40 -14.53
N SER A 29 -1.72 -18.45 -13.21
CA SER A 29 -0.46 -18.66 -12.50
C SER A 29 0.19 -20.02 -12.78
N GLN A 30 -0.60 -21.07 -13.07
CA GLN A 30 -0.07 -22.39 -13.45
C GLN A 30 0.18 -22.56 -14.95
N LYS A 31 -0.34 -21.67 -15.80
CA LYS A 31 -0.16 -21.78 -17.26
C LYS A 31 1.23 -21.34 -17.68
N GLU A 32 1.66 -21.84 -18.83
CA GLU A 32 2.90 -21.38 -19.46
C GLU A 32 2.79 -19.91 -19.83
N GLN A 33 3.79 -19.14 -19.42
CA GLN A 33 3.82 -17.70 -19.65
C GLN A 33 4.46 -17.42 -21.01
N ALA A 34 3.73 -16.77 -21.90
CA ALA A 34 4.23 -16.42 -23.24
C ALA A 34 5.27 -15.27 -23.23
N VAL A 35 5.24 -14.44 -22.18
CA VAL A 35 6.10 -13.26 -22.04
C VAL A 35 7.31 -13.62 -21.17
N PRO A 36 8.54 -13.17 -21.49
CA PRO A 36 9.69 -13.38 -20.61
C PRO A 36 9.47 -12.71 -19.24
N GLY A 37 9.85 -13.41 -18.17
CA GLY A 37 9.78 -12.89 -16.81
C GLY A 37 10.86 -11.84 -16.57
N GLN A 38 10.50 -10.69 -16.00
CA GLN A 38 11.45 -9.66 -15.59
C GLN A 38 11.00 -9.02 -14.27
N LEU A 39 11.90 -8.99 -13.27
CA LEU A 39 11.67 -8.24 -12.04
C LEU A 39 11.82 -6.75 -12.27
N ILE A 40 10.97 -5.96 -11.63
CA ILE A 40 11.11 -4.50 -11.60
C ILE A 40 12.03 -4.09 -10.46
N ARG A 41 11.74 -4.61 -9.26
CA ARG A 41 12.52 -4.46 -8.03
C ARG A 41 12.35 -5.73 -7.21
N VAL A 42 13.35 -6.05 -6.40
CA VAL A 42 13.31 -7.17 -5.48
C VAL A 42 14.15 -6.80 -4.26
N THR A 43 13.67 -7.18 -3.08
CA THR A 43 14.45 -7.04 -1.85
C THR A 43 15.42 -8.20 -1.73
N GLU A 44 14.87 -9.40 -1.88
CA GLU A 44 15.62 -10.65 -1.81
C GLU A 44 14.93 -11.70 -2.68
N ILE A 45 15.73 -12.55 -3.32
CA ILE A 45 15.26 -13.69 -4.09
C ILE A 45 16.22 -14.84 -3.91
N ASN A 46 15.70 -16.02 -3.60
CA ASN A 46 16.47 -17.23 -3.47
C ASN A 46 15.67 -18.44 -3.98
N LYS A 47 16.07 -19.66 -3.62
CA LYS A 47 15.43 -20.90 -4.10
C LYS A 47 14.14 -21.27 -3.35
N ILE A 48 13.81 -20.57 -2.26
CA ILE A 48 12.70 -20.86 -1.35
C ILE A 48 11.67 -19.73 -1.37
N TRP A 49 12.12 -18.48 -1.26
CA TRP A 49 11.24 -17.32 -1.21
C TRP A 49 11.82 -16.10 -1.95
N MET A 50 10.91 -15.20 -2.30
CA MET A 50 11.20 -13.94 -2.95
C MET A 50 10.37 -12.84 -2.28
N GLU A 51 10.98 -11.71 -1.95
CA GLU A 51 10.27 -10.53 -1.45
C GLU A 51 10.32 -9.38 -2.45
N ILE A 52 9.15 -8.92 -2.85
CA ILE A 52 8.96 -7.75 -3.70
C ILE A 52 8.58 -6.57 -2.79
N PRO A 53 9.31 -5.44 -2.88
CA PRO A 53 8.93 -4.23 -2.15
C PRO A 53 7.66 -3.63 -2.78
N ARG A 54 6.70 -3.24 -1.94
CA ARG A 54 5.49 -2.51 -2.33
C ARG A 54 5.53 -1.16 -1.64
N TYR A 55 6.18 -0.22 -2.32
CA TYR A 55 6.32 1.14 -1.83
C TYR A 55 4.99 1.90 -1.92
N GLU A 56 4.59 2.52 -0.82
CA GLU A 56 3.45 3.42 -0.79
C GLU A 56 3.95 4.87 -0.92
N ASN A 57 3.59 5.54 -2.02
CA ASN A 57 3.99 6.91 -2.28
C ASN A 57 3.11 7.90 -1.50
N ILE A 58 3.20 7.84 -0.19
CA ILE A 58 2.64 8.86 0.69
C ILE A 58 3.60 10.05 0.61
N MET A 59 3.08 11.28 0.54
CA MET A 59 3.91 12.50 0.59
C MET A 59 4.59 12.63 1.96
N TRP A 60 5.64 11.84 2.21
CA TRP A 60 6.30 11.72 3.50
C TRP A 60 6.88 13.04 3.99
N GLY A 61 7.40 13.86 3.07
CA GLY A 61 7.80 15.24 3.39
C GLY A 61 6.61 16.12 3.76
N GLY A 62 5.46 15.92 3.12
CA GLY A 62 4.22 16.63 3.42
C GLY A 62 3.73 16.43 4.85
N ALA A 63 3.90 15.23 5.42
CA ALA A 63 3.58 14.97 6.82
C ALA A 63 4.45 15.80 7.79
N TRP A 64 5.73 15.97 7.50
CA TRP A 64 6.61 16.85 8.28
C TRP A 64 6.24 18.33 8.14
N VAL A 65 5.96 18.78 6.91
CA VAL A 65 5.49 20.15 6.68
C VAL A 65 4.18 20.40 7.44
N GLY A 66 3.23 19.47 7.37
CA GLY A 66 1.95 19.55 8.09
C GLY A 66 2.12 19.56 9.61
N PHE A 67 3.04 18.76 10.16
CA PHE A 67 3.36 18.78 11.59
C PHE A 67 3.95 20.14 12.01
N ILE A 68 4.95 20.63 11.30
CA ILE A 68 5.62 21.91 11.63
C ILE A 68 4.63 23.08 11.48
N SER A 69 3.82 23.10 10.42
CA SER A 69 2.88 24.18 10.14
C SER A 69 1.71 24.25 11.13
N THR A 70 1.38 23.13 11.81
CA THR A 70 0.30 23.07 12.80
C THR A 70 0.79 23.27 14.24
N LEU A 71 2.08 23.11 14.50
CA LEU A 71 2.68 23.30 15.83
C LEU A 71 2.54 24.76 16.32
N ILE A 72 2.89 25.72 15.47
CA ILE A 72 2.85 27.16 15.81
C ILE A 72 1.40 27.62 16.07
N PRO A 73 0.41 27.36 15.19
CA PRO A 73 -0.98 27.70 15.45
C PRO A 73 -1.54 27.03 16.71
N ALA A 74 -1.17 25.79 17.02
CA ALA A 74 -1.59 25.13 18.25
C ALA A 74 -1.07 25.88 19.49
N PHE A 75 0.20 26.28 19.47
CA PHE A 75 0.79 27.07 20.55
C PHE A 75 0.16 28.46 20.67
N ILE A 76 -0.09 29.14 19.55
CA ILE A 76 -0.77 30.44 19.53
C ILE A 76 -2.18 30.31 20.10
N ALA A 77 -2.97 29.32 19.67
CA ALA A 77 -4.31 29.10 20.19
C ALA A 77 -4.32 28.87 21.71
N PHE A 78 -3.39 28.04 22.19
CA PHE A 78 -3.21 27.82 23.63
C PHE A 78 -2.82 29.11 24.36
N TYR A 79 -1.80 29.82 23.89
CA TYR A 79 -1.36 31.09 24.46
C TYR A 79 -2.49 32.13 24.50
N MET A 80 -3.23 32.31 23.41
CA MET A 80 -4.36 33.22 23.33
C MET A 80 -5.47 32.84 24.30
N SER A 81 -5.79 31.55 24.43
CA SER A 81 -6.79 31.07 25.37
C SER A 81 -6.42 31.33 26.83
N VAL A 82 -5.14 31.17 27.18
CA VAL A 82 -4.62 31.47 28.53
C VAL A 82 -4.68 32.97 28.79
N ASN A 83 -4.20 33.79 27.87
CA ASN A 83 -4.22 35.25 28.03
C ASN A 83 -5.65 35.79 28.16
N LEU A 84 -6.59 35.25 27.37
CA LEU A 84 -8.00 35.64 27.43
C LEU A 84 -8.59 35.47 28.84
N ILE A 85 -8.29 34.36 29.51
CA ILE A 85 -8.77 34.08 30.87
C ILE A 85 -8.24 35.10 31.90
N PHE A 86 -7.06 35.67 31.67
CA PHE A 86 -6.44 36.64 32.57
C PHE A 86 -6.70 38.11 32.17
N LEU A 87 -7.47 38.37 31.11
CA LEU A 87 -7.82 39.73 30.71
C LEU A 87 -8.80 40.34 31.73
N PRO A 88 -8.58 41.57 32.21
CA PRO A 88 -9.44 42.22 33.21
C PRO A 88 -10.92 42.37 32.80
N GLY A 89 -11.21 42.36 31.50
CA GLY A 89 -12.57 42.48 30.95
C GLY A 89 -13.24 41.15 30.60
N PHE A 90 -12.62 40.01 30.90
CA PHE A 90 -13.19 38.70 30.64
C PHE A 90 -14.19 38.31 31.74
N HIS A 91 -15.41 37.96 31.35
CA HIS A 91 -16.48 37.58 32.27
C HIS A 91 -17.06 36.21 31.92
N TYR A 92 -16.92 35.23 32.82
CA TYR A 92 -17.46 33.87 32.63
C TYR A 92 -18.98 33.80 32.46
N SER A 93 -19.71 34.83 32.90
CA SER A 93 -21.16 34.95 32.72
C SER A 93 -21.57 35.56 31.38
N ASP A 94 -20.63 36.17 30.64
CA ASP A 94 -20.91 36.74 29.33
C ASP A 94 -20.86 35.65 28.25
N ILE A 95 -21.91 35.58 27.43
CA ILE A 95 -22.06 34.54 26.41
C ILE A 95 -21.04 34.67 25.27
N TYR A 96 -20.62 35.88 24.92
CA TYR A 96 -19.67 36.13 23.85
C TYR A 96 -18.25 35.76 24.28
N ASP A 97 -17.87 36.09 25.51
CA ASP A 97 -16.58 35.70 26.10
C ASP A 97 -16.47 34.18 26.19
N LEU A 98 -17.52 33.51 26.68
CA LEU A 98 -17.56 32.05 26.75
C LEU A 98 -17.53 31.41 25.35
N PHE A 99 -18.27 31.95 24.39
CA PHE A 99 -18.27 31.47 23.01
C PHE A 99 -16.89 31.63 22.35
N PHE A 100 -16.24 32.76 22.55
CA PHE A 100 -14.91 33.02 22.01
C PHE A 100 -13.85 32.09 22.64
N LEU A 101 -13.88 31.92 23.97
CA LEU A 101 -13.03 30.96 24.66
C LEU A 101 -13.26 29.55 24.11
N MET A 102 -14.52 29.08 24.04
CA MET A 102 -14.85 27.76 23.52
C MET A 102 -14.38 27.56 22.08
N THR A 103 -14.47 28.61 21.24
CA THR A 103 -13.97 28.58 19.86
C THR A 103 -12.45 28.38 19.83
N LEU A 104 -11.69 29.08 20.68
CA LEU A 104 -10.23 28.90 20.78
C LEU A 104 -9.85 27.50 21.26
N TRP A 105 -10.57 26.95 22.24
CA TRP A 105 -10.32 25.60 22.75
C TRP A 105 -10.66 24.51 21.72
N ILE A 106 -11.85 24.57 21.11
CA ILE A 106 -12.25 23.60 20.08
C ILE A 106 -11.32 23.70 18.87
N GLY A 107 -11.05 24.91 18.40
CA GLY A 107 -10.11 25.15 17.30
C GLY A 107 -8.71 24.62 17.63
N GLY A 108 -8.20 24.91 18.82
CA GLY A 108 -6.92 24.42 19.31
C GLY A 108 -6.85 22.89 19.37
N LEU A 109 -7.90 22.22 19.87
CA LEU A 109 -7.99 20.76 19.91
C LEU A 109 -8.03 20.15 18.50
N LEU A 110 -8.74 20.77 17.55
CA LEU A 110 -8.76 20.33 16.16
C LEU A 110 -7.37 20.45 15.52
N ILE A 111 -6.69 21.58 15.71
CA ILE A 111 -5.31 21.79 15.22
C ILE A 111 -4.36 20.78 15.85
N LEU A 112 -4.47 20.53 17.16
CA LEU A 112 -3.65 19.54 17.86
C LEU A 112 -3.90 18.12 17.33
N SER A 113 -5.15 17.76 17.05
CA SER A 113 -5.51 16.47 16.44
C SER A 113 -4.89 16.31 15.05
N ILE A 114 -4.91 17.37 14.22
CA ILE A 114 -4.25 17.39 12.90
C ILE A 114 -2.72 17.30 13.05
N CYS A 115 -2.14 18.02 14.01
CA CYS A 115 -0.71 17.96 14.33
C CYS A 115 -0.29 16.54 14.70
N PHE A 116 -1.04 15.91 15.60
CA PHE A 116 -0.82 14.52 16.00
C PHE A 116 -0.99 13.54 14.83
N PHE A 117 -2.00 13.73 13.97
CA PHE A 117 -2.17 12.94 12.75
C PHE A 117 -0.93 13.01 11.85
N ASN A 118 -0.43 14.21 11.57
CA ASN A 118 0.76 14.41 10.73
C ASN A 118 2.02 13.79 11.34
N LEU A 119 2.21 13.94 12.66
CA LEU A 119 3.32 13.29 13.36
C LEU A 119 3.24 11.77 13.28
N LYS A 120 2.04 11.22 13.51
CA LYS A 120 1.78 9.78 13.41
C LYS A 120 1.99 9.26 11.99
N MET A 121 1.56 10.02 10.98
CA MET A 121 1.85 9.75 9.57
C MET A 121 3.35 9.69 9.30
N ALA A 122 4.10 10.69 9.78
CA ALA A 122 5.52 10.79 9.57
C ALA A 122 6.30 9.63 10.23
N LEU A 123 5.89 9.21 11.44
CA LEU A 123 6.65 8.28 12.28
C LEU A 123 6.21 6.82 12.18
N LEU A 124 4.91 6.53 12.04
CA LEU A 124 4.35 5.19 12.24
C LEU A 124 3.88 4.51 10.96
N VAL A 125 3.69 5.24 9.86
CA VAL A 125 3.25 4.59 8.62
C VAL A 125 4.47 3.91 7.97
N PRO A 126 4.36 2.64 7.55
CA PRO A 126 5.42 1.96 6.85
C PRO A 126 5.61 2.54 5.46
N ARG A 127 6.88 2.70 5.09
CA ARG A 127 7.25 3.16 3.74
C ARG A 127 7.17 2.04 2.71
N ASP A 128 7.35 0.81 3.18
CA ASP A 128 7.29 -0.39 2.35
C ASP A 128 6.37 -1.42 3.02
N GLN A 129 5.48 -2.01 2.23
CA GLN A 129 4.51 -3.01 2.66
C GLN A 129 4.77 -4.32 1.89
N PRO A 130 5.89 -5.01 2.16
CA PRO A 130 6.44 -6.02 1.28
C PRO A 130 5.51 -7.22 1.05
N ILE A 131 5.69 -7.85 -0.11
CA ILE A 131 4.98 -9.07 -0.50
C ILE A 131 6.00 -10.20 -0.63
N ARG A 132 5.78 -11.29 0.10
CA ARG A 132 6.63 -12.48 0.04
C ARG A 132 5.95 -13.61 -0.70
N PHE A 133 6.66 -14.17 -1.65
CA PHE A 133 6.29 -15.37 -2.40
C PHE A 133 7.13 -16.53 -1.91
N ASN A 134 6.51 -17.57 -1.35
CA ASN A 134 7.20 -18.79 -1.00
C ASN A 134 6.88 -19.87 -2.02
N ARG A 135 7.87 -20.19 -2.87
CA ARG A 135 7.68 -21.19 -3.94
C ARG A 135 7.59 -22.60 -3.41
N LYS A 136 8.21 -22.93 -2.27
CA LYS A 136 8.12 -24.29 -1.70
C LYS A 136 6.76 -24.58 -1.08
N ARG A 137 6.17 -23.57 -0.43
CA ARG A 137 4.84 -23.64 0.20
C ARG A 137 3.69 -23.34 -0.77
N GLN A 138 3.98 -22.75 -1.94
CA GLN A 138 2.97 -22.23 -2.87
C GLN A 138 2.02 -21.21 -2.21
N LYS A 139 2.59 -20.33 -1.37
CA LYS A 139 1.84 -19.30 -0.64
C LYS A 139 2.41 -17.91 -0.85
N VAL A 140 1.55 -16.91 -0.74
CA VAL A 140 1.89 -15.48 -0.79
C VAL A 140 1.51 -14.84 0.53
N TYR A 141 2.46 -14.13 1.13
CA TYR A 141 2.31 -13.41 2.39
C TYR A 141 2.31 -11.92 2.09
N LEU A 142 1.23 -11.25 2.46
CA LEU A 142 1.02 -9.82 2.26
C LEU A 142 1.16 -9.10 3.59
N PHE A 143 2.18 -8.25 3.71
CA PHE A 143 2.26 -7.31 4.83
C PHE A 143 1.37 -6.11 4.52
N ASP A 144 0.28 -5.95 5.26
CA ASP A 144 -0.72 -4.93 5.03
C ASP A 144 -0.86 -3.98 6.22
N TYR A 145 -0.78 -2.68 5.97
CA TYR A 145 -0.88 -1.67 7.02
C TYR A 145 -2.13 -0.82 6.84
N GLN A 146 -3.06 -0.98 7.78
CA GLN A 146 -4.38 -0.35 7.70
C GLN A 146 -4.35 1.05 8.33
N ARG A 147 -4.15 2.06 7.49
CA ARG A 147 -4.23 3.48 7.89
C ARG A 147 -5.68 3.95 8.00
N LYS A 148 -5.98 4.71 9.05
CA LYS A 148 -7.27 5.41 9.23
C LYS A 148 -7.05 6.92 9.35
N TRP A 149 -8.02 7.71 8.88
CA TRP A 149 -8.00 9.18 9.03
C TRP A 149 -8.05 9.63 10.50
N ASN A 150 -8.66 8.83 11.38
CA ASN A 150 -8.66 9.11 12.81
C ASN A 150 -7.26 8.84 13.39
N PRO A 151 -6.53 9.87 13.87
CA PRO A 151 -5.20 9.69 14.44
C PRO A 151 -5.21 8.97 15.79
N TRP A 152 -6.33 9.01 16.52
CA TRP A 152 -6.49 8.39 17.82
C TRP A 152 -6.80 6.88 17.73
N ALA A 153 -7.19 6.39 16.55
CA ALA A 153 -7.43 4.96 16.33
C ALA A 153 -6.12 4.18 16.21
N LYS A 154 -6.12 2.89 16.60
CA LYS A 154 -5.00 2.00 16.31
C LYS A 154 -4.87 1.79 14.80
N TRP A 155 -3.63 1.78 14.31
CA TRP A 155 -3.28 1.48 12.91
C TRP A 155 -2.51 0.14 12.90
N PRO A 156 -3.21 -0.99 12.83
CA PRO A 156 -2.56 -2.30 12.92
C PRO A 156 -1.84 -2.65 11.62
N ALA A 157 -0.68 -3.28 11.76
CA ALA A 157 -0.08 -4.08 10.69
C ALA A 157 -0.66 -5.49 10.79
N THR A 158 -1.20 -6.00 9.69
CA THR A 158 -1.73 -7.36 9.59
C THR A 158 -1.03 -8.09 8.47
N VAL A 159 -0.73 -9.37 8.68
CA VAL A 159 -0.25 -10.23 7.60
C VAL A 159 -1.40 -11.07 7.11
N LYS A 160 -1.62 -11.07 5.80
CA LYS A 160 -2.57 -11.95 5.13
C LYS A 160 -1.80 -13.02 4.39
N VAL A 161 -2.32 -14.25 4.41
CA VAL A 161 -1.69 -15.40 3.75
C VAL A 161 -2.69 -15.96 2.75
N PHE A 162 -2.25 -16.15 1.52
CA PHE A 162 -3.07 -16.63 0.42
C PHE A 162 -2.37 -17.78 -0.30
N ASP A 163 -3.15 -18.73 -0.77
CA ASP A 163 -2.65 -19.81 -1.61
C ASP A 163 -2.42 -19.30 -3.04
N TRP A 164 -1.29 -19.66 -3.63
CA TRP A 164 -0.89 -19.17 -4.96
C TRP A 164 -1.84 -19.62 -6.08
N ALA A 165 -2.51 -20.76 -5.87
CA ALA A 165 -3.46 -21.30 -6.83
C ALA A 165 -4.69 -20.42 -7.04
N ASP A 166 -5.05 -19.61 -6.03
CA ASP A 166 -6.24 -18.76 -6.03
C ASP A 166 -5.95 -17.32 -6.46
N ILE A 167 -4.69 -17.00 -6.78
CA ILE A 167 -4.26 -15.67 -7.16
C ILE A 167 -4.22 -15.53 -8.68
N HIS A 168 -4.91 -14.50 -9.18
CA HIS A 168 -4.94 -14.12 -10.58
C HIS A 168 -4.40 -12.70 -10.77
N GLY A 169 -3.59 -12.49 -11.80
CA GLY A 169 -3.12 -11.17 -12.17
C GLY A 169 -4.15 -10.40 -13.00
N GLU A 170 -4.38 -9.13 -12.67
CA GLU A 170 -5.21 -8.20 -13.43
C GLU A 170 -4.42 -6.89 -13.66
N ILE A 171 -4.60 -6.25 -14.80
CA ILE A 171 -4.11 -4.89 -15.06
C ILE A 171 -5.29 -3.93 -15.12
N SER A 172 -5.18 -2.81 -14.41
CA SER A 172 -6.07 -1.65 -14.57
C SER A 172 -5.31 -0.43 -15.03
N TYR A 173 -6.04 0.54 -15.61
CA TYR A 173 -5.53 1.87 -15.89
C TYR A 173 -5.96 2.87 -14.82
N GLU A 174 -5.00 3.32 -14.03
CA GLU A 174 -5.20 4.29 -12.95
C GLU A 174 -5.02 5.72 -13.46
N VAL A 175 -5.89 6.62 -12.99
CA VAL A 175 -5.83 8.06 -13.34
C VAL A 175 -5.62 8.94 -12.11
N ASP A 176 -5.25 8.33 -10.98
CA ASP A 176 -5.03 9.07 -9.74
C ASP A 176 -3.82 9.98 -9.86
N ARG A 177 -3.90 11.21 -9.34
CA ARG A 177 -2.94 12.31 -9.56
C ARG A 177 -1.48 11.92 -9.29
N TYR A 178 -1.24 10.98 -8.38
CA TYR A 178 0.10 10.58 -7.93
C TYR A 178 0.46 9.12 -8.26
N ASP A 179 -0.43 8.37 -8.92
CA ASP A 179 -0.17 7.00 -9.37
C ASP A 179 -0.99 6.70 -10.65
N GLN A 180 -0.59 7.34 -11.75
CA GLN A 180 -1.20 7.20 -13.07
C GLN A 180 -0.53 6.10 -13.91
N GLY A 181 -1.32 5.43 -14.73
CA GLY A 181 -0.85 4.42 -15.69
C GLY A 181 -1.36 3.02 -15.38
N PHE A 182 -0.69 2.02 -15.93
CA PHE A 182 -1.08 0.61 -15.79
C PHE A 182 -0.61 0.08 -14.44
N ARG A 183 -1.54 -0.37 -13.59
CA ARG A 183 -1.24 -0.95 -12.28
C ARG A 183 -1.51 -2.45 -12.30
N LEU A 184 -0.62 -3.21 -11.67
CA LEU A 184 -0.76 -4.66 -11.52
C LEU A 184 -1.44 -4.99 -10.19
N TYR A 185 -2.59 -5.64 -10.28
CA TYR A 185 -3.33 -6.19 -9.16
C TYR A 185 -3.21 -7.72 -9.14
N CYS A 186 -3.20 -8.25 -7.93
CA CYS A 186 -3.44 -9.65 -7.65
C CYS A 186 -4.84 -9.78 -7.06
N ALA A 187 -5.73 -10.46 -7.77
CA ALA A 187 -7.05 -10.82 -7.31
C ALA A 187 -7.03 -12.21 -6.67
N VAL A 188 -7.38 -12.26 -5.40
CA VAL A 188 -7.55 -13.51 -4.64
C VAL A 188 -9.00 -13.96 -4.82
N CYS A 189 -9.19 -15.10 -5.47
CA CYS A 189 -10.50 -15.68 -5.72
C CYS A 189 -10.87 -16.71 -4.64
N LYS A 190 -12.17 -17.05 -4.52
CA LYS A 190 -12.53 -18.26 -3.78
C LYS A 190 -11.99 -19.49 -4.52
N PRO A 191 -11.49 -20.51 -3.79
CA PRO A 191 -10.88 -21.67 -4.40
C PRO A 191 -11.76 -22.30 -5.49
N GLY A 192 -11.18 -22.48 -6.69
CA GLY A 192 -11.87 -23.07 -7.85
C GLY A 192 -12.94 -22.18 -8.51
N THR A 193 -13.03 -20.90 -8.16
CA THR A 193 -13.99 -19.96 -8.76
C THR A 193 -13.29 -18.73 -9.35
N THR A 194 -14.03 -17.91 -10.09
CA THR A 194 -13.58 -16.58 -10.54
C THR A 194 -14.16 -15.45 -9.69
N GLU A 195 -14.69 -15.77 -8.50
CA GLU A 195 -15.27 -14.81 -7.57
C GLU A 195 -14.17 -14.25 -6.65
N VAL A 196 -13.90 -12.96 -6.79
CA VAL A 196 -12.84 -12.24 -6.10
C VAL A 196 -13.27 -11.89 -4.68
N ILE A 197 -12.51 -12.37 -3.71
CA ILE A 197 -12.67 -12.04 -2.29
C ILE A 197 -11.94 -10.73 -1.99
N GLU A 198 -10.70 -10.63 -2.46
CA GLU A 198 -9.82 -9.52 -2.15
C GLU A 198 -8.91 -9.20 -3.34
N ARG A 199 -8.52 -7.93 -3.46
CA ARG A 199 -7.48 -7.49 -4.39
C ARG A 199 -6.39 -6.76 -3.64
N PHE A 200 -5.15 -7.04 -4.00
CA PHE A 200 -4.01 -6.27 -3.53
C PHE A 200 -3.14 -5.81 -4.69
N ILE A 201 -2.49 -4.68 -4.51
CA ILE A 201 -1.58 -4.10 -5.50
C ILE A 201 -0.24 -4.85 -5.42
N LEU A 202 0.23 -5.39 -6.54
CA LEU A 202 1.57 -6.01 -6.61
C LEU A 202 2.65 -4.99 -6.97
N SER A 203 2.36 -4.09 -7.91
CA SER A 203 3.28 -3.03 -8.32
C SER A 203 2.54 -1.72 -8.55
N ARG A 204 3.23 -0.60 -8.32
CA ARG A 204 2.74 0.75 -8.65
C ARG A 204 2.33 0.89 -10.12
N ALA A 205 1.59 1.96 -10.44
CA ALA A 205 1.27 2.26 -11.82
C ALA A 205 2.53 2.64 -12.61
N LEU A 206 2.64 2.16 -13.86
CA LEU A 206 3.70 2.55 -14.79
C LEU A 206 3.09 2.98 -16.12
N SER A 207 3.84 3.74 -16.91
CA SER A 207 3.35 4.33 -18.17
C SER A 207 2.94 3.29 -19.22
N HIS A 208 3.59 2.13 -19.24
CA HIS A 208 3.30 1.04 -20.18
C HIS A 208 2.87 -0.22 -19.43
N PRO A 209 2.03 -1.10 -20.04
CA PRO A 209 1.56 -2.36 -19.43
C PRO A 209 2.57 -3.51 -19.52
N GLU A 210 3.60 -3.38 -20.35
CA GLU A 210 4.57 -4.45 -20.59
C GLU A 210 5.42 -4.82 -19.35
N PRO A 211 5.95 -3.88 -18.55
CA PRO A 211 6.68 -4.23 -17.33
C PRO A 211 5.82 -5.01 -16.32
N GLN A 212 4.51 -4.74 -16.24
CA GLN A 212 3.57 -5.44 -15.36
C GLN A 212 3.34 -6.86 -15.87
N ARG A 213 3.14 -7.05 -17.18
CA ARG A 213 3.05 -8.39 -17.79
C ARG A 213 4.30 -9.22 -17.54
N ARG A 214 5.47 -8.63 -17.72
CA ARG A 214 6.77 -9.29 -17.46
C ARG A 214 6.98 -9.59 -15.97
N LEU A 215 6.54 -8.69 -15.07
CA LEU A 215 6.60 -8.91 -13.62
C LEU A 215 5.70 -10.06 -13.18
N TRP A 216 4.47 -10.10 -13.67
CA TRP A 216 3.55 -11.22 -13.40
C TRP A 216 4.11 -12.54 -13.93
N SER A 217 4.60 -12.55 -15.17
CA SER A 217 5.25 -13.73 -15.76
C SER A 217 6.41 -14.23 -14.89
N HIS A 218 7.25 -13.33 -14.37
CA HIS A 218 8.33 -13.68 -13.46
C HIS A 218 7.81 -14.35 -12.18
N CYS A 219 6.79 -13.77 -11.54
CA CYS A 219 6.18 -14.35 -10.34
C CYS A 219 5.64 -15.76 -10.62
N CYS A 220 4.94 -15.96 -11.75
CA CYS A 220 4.45 -17.27 -12.18
C CYS A 220 5.58 -18.27 -12.40
N GLN A 221 6.62 -17.90 -13.16
CA GLN A 221 7.77 -18.77 -13.41
C GLN A 221 8.50 -19.16 -12.11
N TYR A 222 8.68 -18.19 -11.22
CA TYR A 222 9.29 -18.41 -9.90
C TYR A 222 8.50 -19.44 -9.07
N MET A 223 7.18 -19.27 -8.99
CA MET A 223 6.30 -20.18 -8.26
C MET A 223 6.16 -21.55 -8.95
N GLN A 224 6.25 -21.62 -10.28
CA GLN A 224 6.33 -22.87 -11.06
C GLN A 224 7.68 -23.60 -10.92
N HIS A 225 8.55 -23.12 -10.05
CA HIS A 225 9.88 -23.65 -9.83
C HIS A 225 10.85 -23.58 -11.02
N LYS A 226 10.54 -22.77 -12.04
CA LYS A 226 11.41 -22.56 -13.20
C LYS A 226 12.64 -21.73 -12.81
N PRO A 227 13.76 -21.84 -13.55
CA PRO A 227 14.86 -20.90 -13.40
C PRO A 227 14.38 -19.50 -13.80
N VAL A 228 14.67 -18.51 -12.95
CA VAL A 228 14.31 -17.11 -13.21
C VAL A 228 15.52 -16.22 -13.00
N VAL A 229 15.58 -15.12 -13.76
CA VAL A 229 16.61 -14.10 -13.59
C VAL A 229 16.36 -13.35 -12.28
N ALA A 230 17.37 -13.28 -11.42
CA ALA A 230 17.29 -12.60 -10.13
C ALA A 230 17.47 -11.08 -10.26
N ASP A 231 18.13 -10.62 -11.32
CA ASP A 231 18.45 -9.22 -11.54
C ASP A 231 17.19 -8.39 -11.88
N PRO A 232 16.82 -7.41 -11.04
CA PRO A 232 15.71 -6.51 -11.34
C PRO A 232 16.12 -5.39 -12.30
N LEU A 233 15.14 -4.79 -12.98
CA LEU A 233 15.35 -3.60 -13.83
C LEU A 233 15.96 -2.44 -13.04
N TYR A 234 15.55 -2.28 -11.78
CA TYR A 234 16.09 -1.28 -10.89
C TYR A 234 16.76 -1.99 -9.71
N PRO A 235 18.09 -2.20 -9.77
CA PRO A 235 18.83 -2.83 -8.68
C PRO A 235 18.77 -1.97 -7.42
N GLY A 236 18.66 -2.66 -6.29
CA GLY A 236 18.61 -2.05 -4.96
C GLY A 236 17.23 -1.49 -4.58
N ARG A 237 16.98 -1.54 -3.27
CA ARG A 237 15.89 -0.80 -2.61
C ARG A 237 16.43 0.59 -2.26
N PRO A 238 15.75 1.70 -2.63
CA PRO A 238 16.14 3.03 -2.15
C PRO A 238 16.24 3.04 -0.62
N ASP A 239 17.24 3.71 -0.04
CA ASP A 239 17.40 3.76 1.42
C ASP A 239 16.18 4.34 2.12
N SER A 240 15.48 5.27 1.45
CA SER A 240 14.25 5.86 1.95
C SER A 240 13.12 4.85 2.08
N TRP A 241 13.20 3.66 1.48
CA TRP A 241 12.18 2.61 1.54
C TRP A 241 12.49 1.53 2.58
N LYS A 242 13.64 1.60 3.27
CA LYS A 242 13.95 0.64 4.33
C LYS A 242 12.85 0.68 5.41
N PRO A 243 12.28 -0.47 5.79
CA PRO A 243 11.34 -0.54 6.91
C PRO A 243 11.97 0.07 8.16
N ARG A 244 11.18 0.77 8.97
CA ARG A 244 11.65 1.26 10.28
C ARG A 244 11.95 0.04 11.17
N LYS A 245 12.82 0.19 12.18
CA LYS A 245 13.15 -0.91 13.10
C LYS A 245 11.92 -1.58 13.75
N SER A 246 10.84 -0.83 13.94
CA SER A 246 9.58 -1.32 14.48
C SER A 246 8.66 -2.01 13.45
N MET A 247 9.10 -2.18 12.21
CA MET A 247 8.33 -2.72 11.09
C MET A 247 9.05 -3.93 10.54
N HIS A 248 8.91 -5.05 11.23
CA HIS A 248 9.40 -6.34 10.82
C HIS A 248 8.23 -7.32 10.69
N TRP A 249 8.47 -8.40 9.95
CA TRP A 249 7.55 -9.53 9.95
C TRP A 249 7.44 -10.11 11.36
N PRO A 250 6.23 -10.48 11.82
CA PRO A 250 6.10 -11.25 13.07
C PRO A 250 6.97 -12.51 12.98
N GLU A 251 7.70 -12.85 14.05
CA GLU A 251 8.75 -13.88 14.02
C GLU A 251 8.28 -15.22 13.46
N GLU A 252 7.08 -15.67 13.85
CA GLU A 252 6.48 -16.92 13.36
C GLU A 252 6.24 -16.88 11.85
N ILE A 253 5.70 -15.77 11.35
CA ILE A 253 5.44 -15.57 9.92
C ILE A 253 6.75 -15.36 9.15
N ASP A 254 7.74 -14.69 9.75
CA ASP A 254 9.06 -14.55 9.15
C ASP A 254 9.67 -15.93 8.93
N ARG A 255 9.62 -16.81 9.93
CA ARG A 255 10.05 -18.20 9.81
C ARG A 255 9.24 -18.97 8.76
N GLU A 256 7.90 -18.92 8.82
CA GLU A 256 7.05 -19.67 7.88
C GLU A 256 7.27 -19.22 6.42
N SER A 257 7.32 -17.91 6.20
CA SER A 257 7.43 -17.33 4.85
C SER A 257 8.81 -17.52 4.22
N THR A 258 9.87 -17.66 5.04
CA THR A 258 11.26 -17.81 4.55
C THR A 258 11.76 -19.26 4.50
N THR A 259 11.03 -20.21 5.09
CA THR A 259 11.43 -21.63 5.13
C THR A 259 10.56 -22.53 4.25
N ALA A 260 11.09 -23.70 3.89
CA ALA A 260 10.30 -24.76 3.27
C ALA A 260 9.35 -25.39 4.32
N PRO A 261 8.27 -26.08 3.90
CA PRO A 261 7.54 -26.97 4.81
C PRO A 261 8.53 -27.93 5.46
N GLU A 262 8.48 -28.06 6.79
CA GLU A 262 9.16 -29.16 7.48
C GLU A 262 8.57 -30.46 6.91
N ALA A 263 9.45 -31.36 6.44
CA ALA A 263 9.07 -32.63 5.81
C ALA A 263 8.63 -33.67 6.84
#